data_AF-A0A0F9PG29-F1
#
_entry.id   AF-A0A0F9PG29-F1
#
_cell.length_a   1.000
_cell.length_b   1.000
_cell.length_c   1.000
_cell.angle_alpha   90.00
_cell.angle_beta   90.00
_cell.angle_gamma   90.00
#
_symmetry.space_group_name_H-M   'P 1'
#
loop_
_entity.id
_entity.type
_entity.pdbx_description
1 polymer ?
#
loop_
_entity_poly.entity_id
_entity_poly.type
_entity_poly.pdbx_seq_one_letter_code
_entity_poly.pdbx_strand_id
1 'polypeptide(L)' 'MRFDVIGLGSCAVDLLGIVPSFPKPDSKNKMVRFIQQGGGPVATALVTLAR' A
#
# COMPACT_ATOMS: atom_id res chain seq x y z
N MET A 1 -0.58 -24.94 17.48
CA MET A 1 0.04 -23.66 17.07
C MET A 1 -0.52 -22.58 17.98
N ARG A 2 0.33 -21.83 18.70
CA ARG A 2 -0.09 -20.73 19.59
C ARG A 2 0.51 -19.45 19.02
N PHE A 3 -0.29 -18.39 18.92
CA PHE A 3 0.14 -17.08 18.42
C PHE A 3 0.22 -16.11 19.60
N ASP A 4 1.30 -15.34 19.71
CA ASP A 4 1.44 -14.28 20.72
C ASP A 4 0.62 -13.04 20.36
N VAL A 5 0.49 -12.76 19.05
CA VAL A 5 -0.31 -11.66 18.51
C VAL A 5 -1.12 -12.15 17.31
N ILE A 6 -2.38 -11.71 17.24
CA ILE A 6 -3.27 -11.89 16.09
C ILE A 6 -3.69 -10.50 15.62
N GLY A 7 -3.47 -10.19 14.35
CA GLY A 7 -3.97 -8.96 13.73
C GLY A 7 -5.25 -9.24 12.94
N LEU A 8 -6.30 -8.47 13.21
CA LEU A 8 -7.58 -8.55 12.51
C LEU A 8 -7.89 -7.20 11.85
N GLY A 9 -7.93 -7.17 10.52
CA GLY A 9 -8.30 -6.00 9.74
C GLY A 9 -7.69 -6.02 8.34
N SER A 10 -7.64 -4.85 7.70
CA SER A 10 -7.32 -4.76 6.28
C SER A 10 -5.84 -5.05 5.96
N CYS A 11 -5.66 -5.92 4.97
CA CYS A 11 -4.44 -6.08 4.20
C CYS A 11 -4.72 -5.53 2.79
N ALA A 12 -3.80 -4.73 2.27
CA ALA A 12 -3.96 -4.08 0.98
C ALA A 12 -2.75 -4.32 0.09
N VAL A 13 -3.02 -4.29 -1.22
CA VAL A 13 -1.98 -4.16 -2.24
C VAL A 13 -1.93 -2.69 -2.63
N ASP A 14 -0.87 -2.01 -2.23
CA ASP A 14 -0.70 -0.59 -2.49
C ASP A 14 -0.08 -0.41 -3.89
N LEU A 15 -0.84 0.21 -4.79
CA LEU A 15 -0.41 0.50 -6.16
C LEU A 15 -0.02 1.97 -6.27
N LEU A 16 1.26 2.27 -6.19
CA LEU A 16 1.80 3.63 -6.18
C LEU A 16 2.24 4.04 -7.59
N GLY A 17 1.58 5.06 -8.14
CA GLY A 17 1.95 5.70 -9.41
C GLY A 17 2.60 7.06 -9.16
N ILE A 18 3.83 7.25 -9.65
CA ILE A 18 4.47 8.57 -9.66
C ILE A 18 4.05 9.28 -10.95
N VAL A 19 3.55 10.51 -10.81
CA VAL A 19 3.12 11.38 -11.92
C VAL A 19 3.81 12.74 -11.79
N PRO A 20 4.06 13.46 -12.89
CA PRO A 20 4.76 14.75 -12.85
C PRO A 20 3.96 15.86 -12.16
N SER A 21 2.63 15.73 -12.13
CA SER A 21 1.70 16.65 -11.49
C SER A 21 0.35 15.96 -11.25
N PHE A 22 -0.51 16.57 -10.44
CA PHE A 22 -1.90 16.14 -10.34
C PHE A 22 -2.65 16.36 -11.66
N PRO A 23 -3.51 15.42 -12.09
CA PRO A 23 -4.25 15.57 -13.33
C PRO A 23 -5.29 16.69 -13.21
N LYS A 24 -5.45 17.46 -14.28
CA LYS A 24 -6.61 18.35 -14.43
C LYS A 24 -7.88 17.50 -14.67
N PRO A 25 -9.08 18.01 -14.36
CA PRO A 25 -10.32 17.34 -14.73
C PRO A 25 -10.31 16.96 -16.22
N ASP A 26 -10.79 15.75 -16.52
CA ASP A 26 -10.86 15.18 -17.87
C ASP A 26 -9.53 15.14 -18.65
N SER A 27 -8.41 14.99 -17.94
CA SER A 27 -7.09 14.82 -18.56
C SER A 27 -6.46 13.48 -18.20
N LYS A 28 -5.49 13.03 -19.02
CA LYS A 28 -4.68 11.85 -18.75
C LYS A 28 -3.25 12.26 -18.43
N ASN A 29 -2.74 11.82 -17.27
CA ASN A 29 -1.33 11.96 -16.91
C ASN A 29 -0.62 10.62 -17.09
N LYS A 30 0.49 10.62 -17.83
CA LYS A 30 1.33 9.43 -17.96
C LYS A 30 2.15 9.24 -16.68
N MET A 31 2.10 8.03 -16.11
CA MET A 31 2.94 7.68 -14.97
C MET A 31 4.41 7.63 -15.40
N VAL A 32 5.29 8.21 -14.59
CA VAL A 32 6.76 8.12 -14.78
C VAL A 32 7.32 6.86 -14.13
N ARG A 33 6.62 6.34 -13.12
CA ARG A 33 6.99 5.10 -12.42
C ARG A 33 5.76 4.47 -11.80
N PHE A 34 5.79 3.15 -11.72
CA PHE A 34 4.80 2.35 -11.01
C PHE A 34 5.51 1.43 -10.01
N ILE A 35 4.96 1.31 -8.81
CA ILE A 35 5.51 0.50 -7.72
C ILE A 35 4.35 -0.22 -7.03
N GLN A 36 4.48 -1.53 -6.86
CA GLN A 36 3.56 -2.32 -6.05
C GLN A 36 4.19 -2.59 -4.69
N GLN A 37 3.44 -2.36 -3.61
CA GLN A 37 3.88 -2.58 -2.24
C GLN A 37 2.81 -3.32 -1.42
N GLY A 38 3.24 -3.93 -0.32
CA GLY A 38 2.32 -4.41 0.70
C GLY A 38 1.91 -3.25 1.60
N GLY A 39 0.63 -3.19 1.95
CA GLY A 39 0.09 -2.14 2.79
C GLY A 39 -1.15 -2.59 3.55
N GLY A 40 -1.93 -1.61 3.99
CA GLY A 40 -3.07 -1.82 4.87
C GLY A 40 -2.66 -1.76 6.35
N PRO A 41 -3.46 -1.14 7.23
CA PRO A 41 -3.05 -0.85 8.60
C PRO A 41 -2.60 -2.09 9.40
N VAL A 42 -3.33 -3.20 9.28
CA VAL A 42 -3.03 -4.41 10.07
C VAL A 42 -1.86 -5.18 9.49
N ALA A 43 -1.80 -5.34 8.16
CA ALA A 43 -0.67 -6.01 7.53
C ALA A 43 0.64 -5.24 7.78
N THR A 44 0.64 -3.92 7.67
CA THR A 44 1.81 -3.08 8.01
C THR A 44 2.18 -3.25 9.48
N ALA A 45 1.23 -3.20 10.42
CA ALA A 45 1.51 -3.38 11.85
C ALA A 45 2.11 -4.77 12.15
N LEU A 46 1.56 -5.84 11.57
CA LEU A 46 2.06 -7.21 11.77
C LEU A 46 3.44 -7.42 11.13
N VAL A 47 3.71 -6.83 9.96
CA VAL A 47 5.04 -6.89 9.33
C VAL A 47 6.07 -6.12 10.15
N THR A 48 5.70 -4.96 10.72
CA THR A 48 6.55 -4.21 11.64
C THR A 48 6.81 -4.99 12.93
N LEU A 49 5.83 -5.73 13.45
CA LEU A 49 6.00 -6.58 14.64
C LEU A 49 6.96 -7.75 14.37
N ALA A 50 6.93 -8.32 13.17
CA ALA A 50 7.67 -9.53 12.83
C ALA A 50 9.14 -9.30 12.43
N ARG A 51 9.60 -8.04 12.39
CA ARG A 51 10.95 -7.65 11.96
C ARG A 51 11.65 -6.83 13.03
#